data_AF-A0A925AR56-F1
#
_entry.id   AF-A0A925AR56-F1
#
_cell.length_a   1.000
_cell.length_b   1.000
_cell.length_c   1.000
_cell.angle_alpha   90.00
_cell.angle_beta   90.00
_cell.angle_gamma   90.00
#
_symmetry.space_group_name_H-M   'P 1'
#
loop_
_entity.id
_entity.type
_entity.pdbx_description
1 polymer ?
#
loop_
_entity_poly.entity_id
_entity_poly.type
_entity_poly.pdbx_seq_one_letter_code
_entity_poly.pdbx_strand_id
1 'polypeptide(L)' 'MPTLVKCACPSCHCKVDPGKGVVREGRVFCSQACAYECTDTTCVCVHDRCEDEKH' A
#
# COMPACT_ATOMS: atom_id res chain seq x y z
N MET A 1 18.43 6.90 9.11
CA MET A 1 17.21 6.21 9.61
C MET A 1 16.30 6.02 8.42
N PRO A 2 15.82 4.81 8.10
CA PRO A 2 14.92 4.64 6.97
C PRO A 2 13.58 5.29 7.31
N THR A 3 13.24 6.36 6.59
CA THR A 3 11.96 7.04 6.71
C THR A 3 10.93 6.19 5.97
N LEU A 4 10.11 5.46 6.72
CA LEU A 4 9.02 4.68 6.14
C LEU A 4 8.02 5.62 5.44
N VAL A 5 7.65 5.31 4.20
CA VAL A 5 6.69 6.06 3.39
C VAL A 5 5.32 5.41 3.45
N LYS A 6 4.25 6.19 3.35
CA LYS A 6 2.89 5.63 3.26
C LYS A 6 2.72 4.93 1.91
N CYS A 7 2.07 3.77 1.90
CA CYS A 7 1.61 3.11 0.68
C CYS A 7 0.74 4.08 -0.13
N ALA A 8 0.95 4.10 -1.45
CA ALA A 8 0.21 4.99 -2.34
C ALA A 8 -1.20 4.51 -2.70
N CYS A 9 -1.59 3.30 -2.31
CA CYS A 9 -2.95 2.82 -2.50
C CYS A 9 -3.91 3.56 -1.54
N PRO A 10 -5.02 4.13 -2.04
CA PRO A 10 -5.86 5.07 -1.28
C PRO A 10 -6.49 4.44 -0.03
N SER A 11 -6.90 3.17 -0.10
CA SER A 11 -7.45 2.40 1.02
C SER A 11 -6.38 1.75 1.90
N CYS A 12 -5.10 1.92 1.58
CA CYS A 12 -4.00 1.27 2.30
C CYS A 12 -3.29 2.27 3.21
N HIS A 13 -3.21 1.93 4.50
CA HIS A 13 -2.53 2.74 5.52
C HIS A 13 -1.17 2.18 5.92
N CYS A 14 -0.68 1.15 5.21
CA CYS A 14 0.62 0.54 5.50
C CYS A 14 1.77 1.53 5.30
N LYS A 15 2.76 1.43 6.20
CA LYS A 15 4.04 2.10 6.08
C LYS A 15 5.04 1.15 5.43
N VAL A 16 5.72 1.62 4.40
CA VAL A 16 6.57 0.84 3.51
C VAL A 16 7.95 1.43 3.51
N ASP A 17 8.97 0.58 3.51
CA ASP A 17 10.33 1.05 3.33
C ASP A 17 10.52 1.44 1.85
N PRO A 18 10.92 2.68 1.51
CA PRO A 18 11.00 3.12 0.12
C PRO A 18 11.97 2.30 -0.74
N GLY A 19 12.93 1.60 -0.11
CA GLY A 19 13.85 0.67 -0.79
C GLY A 19 13.38 -0.79 -0.86
N LYS A 20 12.26 -1.14 -0.22
CA LYS A 20 11.70 -2.51 -0.21
C LYS A 20 10.29 -2.61 -0.79
N GLY A 21 9.62 -1.48 -0.99
CA GLY A 21 8.28 -1.42 -1.59
C GLY A 21 8.29 -1.62 -3.10
N VAL A 22 7.11 -1.89 -3.65
CA VAL A 22 6.90 -1.97 -5.10
C VAL A 22 6.75 -0.54 -5.62
N VAL A 23 7.63 -0.11 -6.55
CA VAL A 23 7.55 1.22 -7.15
C VAL A 23 6.77 1.14 -8.46
N ARG A 24 5.70 1.93 -8.60
CA ARG A 24 4.90 2.04 -9.83
C ARG A 24 4.53 3.50 -10.06
N GLU A 25 4.78 4.02 -11.26
CA GLU A 25 4.51 5.42 -11.63
C GLU A 25 5.11 6.46 -10.65
N GLY A 26 6.30 6.16 -10.10
CA GLY A 26 6.96 7.02 -9.12
C GLY A 26 6.36 6.98 -7.71
N ARG A 27 5.38 6.10 -7.46
CA ARG A 27 4.74 5.89 -6.16
C ARG A 27 5.16 4.55 -5.56
N VAL A 28 5.27 4.49 -4.23
CA VAL A 28 5.66 3.29 -3.48
C VAL A 28 4.43 2.59 -2.91
N PHE A 29 4.35 1.28 -3.13
CA PHE A 29 3.26 0.42 -2.67
C PHE A 29 3.80 -0.66 -1.74
N CYS A 30 2.98 -1.09 -0.77
CA CYS A 30 3.37 -2.11 0.20
C CYS A 30 3.42 -3.52 -0.42
N SER A 31 2.63 -3.76 -1.46
CA SER A 31 2.51 -5.05 -2.13
C SER A 31 2.17 -4.87 -3.62
N GLN A 32 2.38 -5.92 -4.41
CA GLN A 32 1.95 -5.96 -5.81
C GLN A 32 0.43 -5.84 -5.94
N ALA A 33 -0.34 -6.41 -5.01
CA ALA A 33 -1.78 -6.22 -4.98
C ALA A 33 -2.15 -4.73 -4.85
N CYS A 34 -1.49 -3.98 -3.95
CA CYS A 34 -1.70 -2.54 -3.86
C CYS A 34 -1.22 -1.76 -5.08
N ALA A 35 -0.19 -2.25 -5.77
CA ALA A 35 0.33 -1.60 -6.96
C ALA A 35 -0.52 -1.88 -8.21
N TYR A 36 -1.07 -3.09 -8.38
CA TYR A 36 -1.67 -3.57 -9.64
C TYR A 36 -3.16 -3.92 -9.52
N GLU A 37 -3.61 -4.45 -8.38
CA GLU A 37 -4.97 -4.97 -8.20
C GLU A 37 -5.88 -4.05 -7.35
N CYS A 38 -5.29 -3.10 -6.62
CA CYS A 38 -6.01 -2.08 -5.85
C CYS A 38 -6.62 -1.05 -6.81
N THR A 39 -7.96 -1.05 -6.90
CA THR A 39 -8.75 0.08 -7.40
C THR A 39 -9.55 0.70 -6.25
N ASP A 40 -10.08 1.91 -6.43
CA ASP A 40 -10.85 2.66 -5.43
C ASP A 40 -11.97 1.84 -4.76
N THR A 41 -12.47 0.82 -5.46
CA THR A 41 -13.60 -0.03 -5.02
C THR A 41 -13.22 -1.44 -4.59
N THR A 42 -12.01 -1.94 -4.91
CA THR A 42 -11.65 -3.36 -4.76
C THR A 42 -10.35 -3.61 -4.03
N CYS A 43 -9.81 -2.60 -3.33
CA CYS A 43 -8.57 -2.82 -2.62
C CYS A 43 -8.74 -3.81 -1.46
N VAL A 44 -8.29 -5.05 -1.66
CA VAL A 44 -8.07 -6.01 -0.58
C VAL A 44 -6.58 -6.05 -0.30
N CYS A 45 -6.14 -5.18 0.60
CA CYS A 45 -4.77 -5.17 1.04
C CYS A 45 -4.49 -6.41 1.91
N VAL A 46 -3.71 -7.36 1.40
CA VAL A 46 -3.41 -8.67 2.02
C VAL A 46 -2.48 -8.62 3.24
N HIS A 47 -2.19 -7.44 3.78
CA HIS A 47 -1.46 -7.33 5.03
C HIS A 47 -2.42 -7.48 6.21
N ASP A 48 -2.01 -8.29 7.20
CA ASP A 48 -2.78 -8.69 8.40
C ASP A 48 -3.31 -7.52 9.28
N ARG A 49 -3.08 -6.26 8.89
CA ARG A 49 -3.54 -5.03 9.55
C ARG A 49 -3.74 -3.86 8.57
N CYS A 50 -4.15 -4.16 7.35
CA CYS A 50 -4.74 -3.12 6.52
C CYS A 50 -6.15 -2.89 7.03
N GLU A 51 -6.28 -2.07 8.08
CA GLU A 51 -7.58 -1.65 8.60
C GLU A 51 -8.25 -0.78 7.52
N ASP A 52 -9.05 -1.42 6.69
CA ASP A 52 -10.12 -0.75 5.96
C ASP A 52 -11.11 -0.33 7.06
N GLU A 53 -11.27 0.98 7.30
CA GLU A 53 -12.26 1.53 8.23
C GLU A 53 -13.70 1.33 7.69
N LYS A 54 -14.08 0.08 7.40
CA LYS A 54 -15.46 -0.34 7.13
C LYS A 54 -15.88 -1.39 8.13
N HIS A 55 -16.14 -0.94 9.35
CA HIS A 55 -17.05 -1.61 10.28
C HIS A 55 -18.30 -0.75 10.45
#